data_AF-Q9BSL1-F1
#
_entry.id   AF-Q9BSL1-F1
#
_cell.length_a   1.000
_cell.length_b   1.000
_cell.length_c   1.000
_cell.angle_alpha   90.00
_cell.angle_beta   90.00
_cell.angle_gamma   90.00
#
_symmetry.space_group_name_H-M   'P 1'
#
loop_
_entity.id
_entity.type
_entity.pdbx_description
1 polymer ?
#
loop_
_entity_poly.entity_id
_entity_poly.type
_entity_poly.pdbx_seq_one_letter_code
_entity_poly.pdbx_strand_id
1 'polypeptide(L)'
;MFVQEEKIFAGKVLRLHICASDGAEWLEEATEDTSVEKLKERCLKHCAHGSLEDPKSITHHKLIHAASERVLSDARTILEENIQDQDVLLLIKKRAPSPLPKMADVSAEEKKKQDQKAPDKEAILRATANLPSYNMDRAAVQTNMRDFQTELRKILVSLIEVAQKLLALNPDAVELFKKANAMLDEDEDERVDEAALRQLTEMGFPENRATKALQLNHMSVPQAMEWLIEHAEDPTIDTPLPGQAPPEAEGATAAASEAAAGASATDEEARDELTEIFKKIRRKREFRADARAVISLMEMGFDEKEVIDALRVNNNQQNAACEWLLGDRKPSPEELDKGIDPDSPLFQAILDNPVVQLGLTNPKTLLAFEDMLENPLNSTQWMNDPETGPVMLQISRIFQTLNRT
;
A
#
# COMPACT_ATOMS: atom_id res chain seq x y z
N MET A 1 39.89 46.28 23.83
CA MET A 1 39.17 45.64 24.95
C MET A 1 37.98 44.93 24.32
N PHE A 2 38.15 43.66 23.93
CA PHE A 2 37.08 42.88 23.32
C PHE A 2 36.37 42.13 24.43
N VAL A 3 35.14 42.54 24.71
CA VAL A 3 34.24 41.92 25.70
C VAL A 3 33.60 40.72 25.01
N GLN A 4 33.77 39.54 25.58
CA GLN A 4 33.06 38.32 25.15
C GLN A 4 31.57 38.45 25.53
N GLU A 5 30.71 38.67 24.54
CA GLU A 5 29.26 38.53 24.65
C GLU A 5 28.83 37.19 24.00
N GLU A 6 29.06 36.07 24.71
CA GLU A 6 28.53 34.75 24.34
C GLU A 6 27.85 34.12 25.56
N LYS A 7 26.71 34.66 26.01
CA LYS A 7 25.89 34.03 27.08
C LYS A 7 24.37 34.24 26.98
N ILE A 8 23.82 34.69 25.85
CA ILE A 8 22.42 35.17 25.82
C ILE A 8 21.39 34.10 25.41
N PHE A 9 21.79 32.96 24.85
CA PHE A 9 20.87 31.86 24.49
C PHE A 9 21.24 30.56 25.20
N ALA A 10 21.03 30.49 26.52
CA ALA A 10 21.07 29.21 27.21
C ALA A 10 19.72 28.52 27.01
N GLY A 11 19.64 27.57 26.06
CA GLY A 11 18.49 26.69 25.89
C GLY A 11 18.16 25.97 27.20
N LYS A 12 16.88 25.59 27.40
CA LYS A 12 16.46 24.87 28.61
C LYS A 12 17.28 23.59 28.71
N VAL A 13 17.88 23.36 29.88
CA VAL A 13 18.68 22.17 30.17
C VAL A 13 17.72 21.06 30.58
N LEU A 14 17.77 19.95 29.86
CA LEU A 14 17.02 18.73 30.11
C LEU A 14 17.96 17.69 30.75
N ARG A 15 17.44 16.97 31.74
CA ARG A 15 18.11 15.89 32.47
C ARG A 15 17.57 14.56 31.96
N LEU A 16 18.32 13.91 31.07
CA LEU A 16 17.90 12.69 30.38
C LEU A 16 18.49 11.46 31.07
N HIS A 17 17.68 10.41 31.26
CA HIS A 17 18.15 9.15 31.82
C HIS A 17 18.64 8.26 30.68
N ILE A 18 19.94 7.98 30.59
CA ILE A 18 20.51 7.15 29.55
C ILE A 18 20.72 5.73 30.08
N CYS A 19 20.17 4.74 29.39
CA CYS A 19 20.36 3.32 29.69
C CYS A 19 21.11 2.65 28.53
N ALA A 20 22.33 2.20 28.76
CA ALA A 20 23.12 1.51 27.75
C ALA A 20 22.85 0.01 27.68
N SER A 21 23.22 -0.63 26.58
CA SER A 21 22.98 -2.07 26.34
C SER A 21 23.71 -3.02 27.30
N ASP A 22 24.72 -2.53 28.03
CA ASP A 22 25.44 -3.28 29.08
C ASP A 22 24.79 -3.15 30.46
N GLY A 23 23.70 -2.38 30.57
CA GLY A 23 23.01 -2.09 31.83
C GLY A 23 23.58 -0.89 32.59
N ALA A 24 24.55 -0.15 32.03
CA ALA A 24 24.98 1.11 32.64
C ALA A 24 23.89 2.18 32.50
N GLU A 25 23.58 2.86 33.60
CA GLU A 25 22.58 3.91 33.67
C GLU A 25 23.22 5.18 34.25
N TRP A 26 22.97 6.33 33.63
CA TRP A 26 23.39 7.62 34.18
C TRP A 26 22.47 8.75 33.73
N LEU A 27 22.62 9.90 34.38
CA LEU A 27 21.92 11.12 34.04
C LEU A 27 22.81 11.99 33.16
N GLU A 28 22.31 12.36 32.00
CA GLU A 28 23.01 13.18 31.02
C GLU A 28 22.29 14.53 30.87
N GLU A 29 23.01 15.63 31.10
CA GLU A 29 22.46 16.98 30.93
C GLU A 29 22.66 17.46 29.50
N ALA A 30 21.57 17.75 28.80
CA ALA A 30 21.58 18.22 27.41
C ALA A 30 20.72 19.48 27.28
N THR A 31 21.14 20.45 26.48
CA THR A 31 20.26 21.57 26.13
C THR A 31 19.33 21.16 25.00
N GLU A 32 18.13 21.76 24.95
CA GLU A 32 17.13 21.48 23.91
C GLU A 32 17.64 21.64 22.46
N ASP A 33 18.64 22.51 22.25
CA ASP A 33 19.30 22.77 20.96
C ASP A 33 20.42 21.77 20.61
N THR A 34 20.78 20.86 21.52
CA THR A 34 21.78 19.82 21.24
C THR A 34 21.22 18.83 20.22
N SER A 35 21.99 18.50 19.17
CA SER A 35 21.60 17.45 18.22
C SER A 35 21.64 16.06 18.86
N VAL A 36 20.76 15.17 18.43
CA VAL A 36 20.76 13.76 18.89
C VAL A 36 22.11 13.10 18.60
N GLU A 37 22.76 13.44 17.49
CA GLU A 37 24.12 12.96 17.19
C GLU A 37 25.15 13.37 18.26
N LYS A 38 25.16 14.65 18.68
CA LYS A 38 26.05 15.12 19.76
C LYS A 38 25.71 14.47 21.09
N LEU A 39 24.43 14.32 21.41
CA LEU A 39 24.00 13.60 22.62
C LEU A 39 24.51 12.16 22.59
N LYS A 40 24.34 11.46 21.46
CA LYS A 40 24.82 10.09 21.25
C LYS A 40 26.34 9.99 21.38
N GLU A 41 27.09 10.96 20.87
CA GLU A 41 28.54 11.02 21.01
C GLU A 41 28.95 11.14 22.49
N ARG A 42 28.29 11.99 23.28
CA ARG A 42 28.54 12.10 24.73
C ARG A 42 28.20 10.80 25.46
N CYS A 43 27.06 10.19 25.13
CA CYS A 43 26.66 8.92 25.73
C CYS A 43 27.68 7.80 25.45
N LEU A 44 28.20 7.74 24.22
CA LEU A 44 29.23 6.77 23.84
C LEU A 44 30.56 7.01 24.56
N LYS A 45 30.95 8.27 24.79
CA LYS A 45 32.12 8.62 25.60
C LYS A 45 31.96 8.19 27.07
N HIS A 46 30.72 8.10 27.56
CA HIS A 46 30.43 7.66 28.93
C HIS A 46 30.52 6.12 29.08
N CYS A 47 30.02 5.34 28.10
CA CYS A 47 30.15 3.87 28.10
C CYS A 47 31.57 3.40 27.84
N ALA A 48 32.24 3.99 26.85
CA ALA A 48 33.58 3.60 26.45
C ALA A 48 34.59 4.42 27.25
N HIS A 49 34.80 4.06 28.52
CA HIS A 49 35.95 4.53 29.28
C HIS A 49 37.24 4.28 28.47
N GLY A 50 37.69 5.28 27.73
CA GLY A 50 39.03 5.33 27.16
C GLY A 50 39.22 4.93 25.70
N SER A 51 38.19 4.66 24.88
CA SER A 51 38.43 4.44 23.44
C SER A 51 37.24 4.79 22.56
N LEU A 52 37.07 6.08 22.28
CA LEU A 52 36.33 6.55 21.12
C LEU A 52 37.34 6.90 20.01
N GLU A 53 38.15 5.93 19.59
CA GLU A 53 39.11 6.15 18.48
C GLU A 53 38.43 6.04 17.11
N ASP A 54 37.26 5.41 17.03
CA ASP A 54 36.59 5.16 15.76
C ASP A 54 35.37 6.09 15.58
N PRO A 55 35.41 7.10 14.69
CA PRO A 55 34.27 7.99 14.42
C PRO A 55 33.05 7.21 13.87
N LYS A 56 33.27 6.00 13.37
CA LYS A 56 32.21 5.07 12.96
C LYS A 56 31.40 4.52 14.13
N SER A 57 31.87 4.67 15.38
CA SER A 57 31.14 4.20 16.56
C SER A 57 29.75 4.85 16.68
N ILE A 58 29.60 6.12 16.30
CA ILE A 58 28.32 6.86 16.30
C ILE A 58 27.31 6.22 15.35
N THR A 59 27.72 5.85 14.13
CA THR A 59 26.83 5.24 13.13
C THR A 59 26.44 3.81 13.48
N HIS A 60 27.25 3.13 14.31
CA HIS A 60 26.96 1.82 14.85
C HIS A 60 26.04 1.82 16.07
N HIS A 61 25.59 2.97 16.56
CA HIS A 61 24.64 3.05 17.68
C HIS A 61 23.42 3.89 17.33
N LYS A 62 22.31 3.60 18.00
CA LYS A 62 21.07 4.36 17.94
C LYS A 62 20.60 4.69 19.35
N LEU A 63 20.03 5.88 19.52
CA LEU A 63 19.27 6.24 20.70
C LEU A 63 17.79 5.95 20.42
N ILE A 64 17.11 5.31 21.37
CA ILE A 64 15.67 5.03 21.30
C ILE A 64 15.02 5.74 22.46
N HIS A 65 13.99 6.55 22.19
CA HIS A 65 13.19 7.13 23.25
C HIS A 65 12.25 6.06 23.81
N ALA A 66 12.41 5.72 25.10
CA ALA A 66 11.73 4.59 25.71
C ALA A 66 10.21 4.77 25.75
N ALA A 67 9.70 5.99 25.96
CA ALA A 67 8.26 6.24 26.06
C ALA A 67 7.54 6.19 24.71
N SER A 68 8.19 6.61 23.62
CA SER A 68 7.60 6.59 22.27
C SER A 68 7.96 5.33 21.46
N GLU A 69 8.87 4.50 21.95
CA GLU A 69 9.47 3.35 21.26
C GLU A 69 10.10 3.69 19.90
N ARG A 70 10.42 4.97 19.68
CA ARG A 70 10.99 5.45 18.41
C ARG A 70 12.50 5.58 18.49
N VAL A 71 13.15 5.20 17.39
CA VAL A 71 14.57 5.51 17.18
C VAL A 71 14.70 6.99 16.86
N LEU A 72 15.47 7.71 17.66
CA LEU A 72 15.72 9.14 17.46
C LEU A 72 16.58 9.37 16.21
N SER A 73 16.26 10.40 15.43
CA SER A 73 17.02 10.77 14.25
C SER A 73 18.26 11.57 14.61
N ASP A 74 19.43 11.12 14.19
CA ASP A 74 20.72 11.79 14.43
C ASP A 74 20.73 13.26 13.93
N ALA A 75 19.97 13.54 12.87
CA ALA A 75 19.90 14.86 12.23
C ALA A 75 19.03 15.88 12.98
N ARG A 76 18.18 15.43 13.90
CA ARG A 76 17.24 16.29 14.63
C ARG A 76 17.81 16.74 15.98
N THR A 77 17.29 17.84 16.50
CA THR A 77 17.58 18.30 17.87
C THR A 77 16.71 17.58 18.90
N ILE A 78 17.12 17.64 20.17
CA ILE A 78 16.33 17.08 21.28
C ILE A 78 14.92 17.69 21.32
N LEU A 79 14.80 18.98 21.01
CA LEU A 79 13.51 19.69 20.89
C LEU A 79 12.67 19.17 19.71
N GLU A 80 13.27 18.94 18.54
CA GLU A 80 12.58 18.43 17.35
C GLU A 80 12.11 16.97 17.50
N GLU A 81 12.79 16.17 18.30
CA GLU A 81 12.37 14.81 18.67
C GLU A 81 11.37 14.79 19.85
N ASN A 82 10.96 15.96 20.35
CA ASN A 82 9.97 16.14 21.41
C ASN A 82 10.32 15.37 22.70
N ILE A 83 11.61 15.34 23.05
CA ILE A 83 12.12 14.72 24.27
C ILE A 83 11.94 15.72 25.42
N GLN A 84 11.38 15.26 26.54
CA GLN A 84 11.11 16.05 27.73
C GLN A 84 12.16 15.84 28.83
N ASP A 85 12.08 16.69 29.87
CA ASP A 85 12.94 16.55 31.05
C ASP A 85 12.59 15.23 31.76
N GLN A 86 13.61 14.46 32.15
CA GLN A 86 13.49 13.13 32.78
C GLN A 86 13.09 11.98 31.86
N ASP A 87 13.05 12.16 30.53
CA ASP A 87 12.83 11.06 29.60
C ASP A 87 13.99 10.04 29.61
N VAL A 88 13.65 8.79 29.31
CA VAL A 88 14.61 7.67 29.27
C VAL A 88 15.00 7.35 27.83
N LEU A 89 16.30 7.38 27.54
CA LEU A 89 16.86 7.03 26.24
C LEU A 89 17.71 5.77 26.32
N LEU A 90 17.44 4.82 25.44
CA LEU A 90 18.18 3.56 25.33
C LEU A 90 19.29 3.69 24.28
N LEU A 91 20.56 3.54 24.68
CA LEU A 91 21.70 3.49 23.77
C LEU A 91 21.96 2.05 23.33
N ILE A 92 21.63 1.72 22.07
CA ILE A 92 21.71 0.37 21.54
C ILE A 92 22.62 0.32 20.31
N LYS A 93 23.51 -0.68 20.27
CA LYS A 93 24.34 -0.97 19.09
C LYS A 93 23.46 -1.46 17.93
N LYS A 94 23.51 -0.78 16.77
CA LYS A 94 22.91 -1.25 15.52
C LYS A 94 23.53 -2.59 15.15
N ARG A 95 22.68 -3.53 14.74
CA ARG A 95 23.11 -4.80 14.16
C ARG A 95 23.85 -4.47 12.86
N ALA A 96 25.14 -4.82 12.77
CA ALA A 96 25.89 -4.64 11.53
C ALA A 96 25.19 -5.43 10.40
N PRO A 97 24.95 -4.83 9.22
CA PRO A 97 24.50 -5.61 8.07
C PRO A 97 25.54 -6.71 7.82
N SER A 98 25.08 -7.94 7.56
CA SER A 98 26.00 -9.05 7.26
C SER A 98 26.89 -8.61 6.09
N PRO A 99 28.23 -8.68 6.23
CA PRO A 99 29.10 -8.33 5.12
C PRO A 99 28.75 -9.19 3.91
N LEU A 100 28.65 -8.57 2.73
CA LEU A 100 28.49 -9.30 1.48
C LEU A 100 29.63 -10.32 1.37
N PRO A 101 29.35 -11.60 1.07
CA PRO A 101 30.38 -12.61 0.99
C PRO A 101 31.38 -12.22 -0.11
N LYS A 102 32.65 -12.04 0.26
CA LYS A 102 33.74 -11.90 -0.71
C LYS A 102 33.90 -13.24 -1.42
N MET A 103 34.13 -13.24 -2.74
CA MET A 103 34.17 -14.45 -3.59
C MET A 103 35.05 -15.60 -3.06
N ALA A 104 36.04 -15.31 -2.20
CA ALA A 104 36.91 -16.33 -1.60
C ALA A 104 36.25 -17.14 -0.46
N ASP A 105 35.25 -16.59 0.26
CA ASP A 105 34.59 -17.28 1.38
C ASP A 105 33.47 -18.23 0.93
N VAL A 106 33.04 -18.14 -0.33
CA VAL A 106 31.95 -18.96 -0.88
C VAL A 106 32.29 -20.45 -0.78
N SER A 107 33.55 -20.85 -1.02
CA SER A 107 33.96 -22.26 -0.97
C SER A 107 34.08 -22.84 0.45
N ALA A 108 34.39 -22.02 1.45
CA ALA A 108 34.44 -22.46 2.86
C ALA A 108 33.02 -22.51 3.46
N GLU A 109 32.17 -21.56 3.07
CA GLU A 109 30.79 -21.47 3.53
C GLU A 109 29.88 -22.48 2.80
N GLU A 110 30.17 -22.87 1.56
CA GLU A 110 29.51 -23.99 0.88
C GLU A 110 29.75 -25.33 1.60
N LYS A 111 30.97 -25.58 2.10
CA LYS A 111 31.26 -26.78 2.91
C LYS A 111 30.50 -26.77 4.24
N LYS A 112 30.37 -25.62 4.88
CA LYS A 112 29.64 -25.47 6.15
C LYS A 112 28.10 -25.49 5.95
N LYS A 113 27.61 -25.00 4.81
CA LYS A 113 26.21 -25.11 4.38
C LYS A 113 25.83 -26.54 3.99
N GLN A 114 26.78 -27.37 3.58
CA GLN A 114 26.54 -28.80 3.33
C GLN A 114 26.25 -29.56 4.63
N ASP A 115 26.90 -29.20 5.75
CA ASP A 115 26.61 -29.75 7.08
C ASP A 115 25.33 -29.17 7.73
N GLN A 116 24.88 -27.99 7.31
CA GLN A 116 23.61 -27.38 7.75
C GLN A 116 22.47 -27.57 6.74
N LYS A 117 22.60 -28.53 5.82
CA LYS A 117 21.58 -28.78 4.82
C LYS A 117 20.30 -29.24 5.52
N ALA A 118 19.20 -28.54 5.27
CA ALA A 118 17.88 -28.95 5.73
C ALA A 118 17.63 -30.43 5.35
N PRO A 119 17.02 -31.24 6.23
CA PRO A 119 16.77 -32.65 5.95
C PRO A 119 15.97 -32.79 4.67
N ASP A 120 16.47 -33.61 3.75
CA ASP A 120 15.81 -33.85 2.47
C ASP A 120 14.47 -34.59 2.68
N LYS A 121 13.55 -34.53 1.72
CA LYS A 121 12.22 -35.14 1.83
C LYS A 121 12.30 -36.63 2.20
N GLU A 122 13.28 -37.35 1.66
CA GLU A 122 13.53 -38.76 1.98
C GLU A 122 14.05 -38.96 3.41
N ALA A 123 14.90 -38.07 3.91
CA ALA A 123 15.41 -38.10 5.28
C ALA A 123 14.28 -37.84 6.29
N ILE A 124 13.39 -36.89 5.98
CA ILE A 124 12.17 -36.64 6.77
C ILE A 124 11.32 -37.90 6.80
N LEU A 125 10.97 -38.46 5.64
CA LEU A 125 10.14 -39.68 5.54
C LEU A 125 10.74 -40.86 6.31
N ARG A 126 12.06 -41.07 6.22
CA ARG A 126 12.75 -42.14 6.94
C ARG A 126 12.74 -41.90 8.45
N ALA A 127 12.89 -40.66 8.91
CA ALA A 127 12.86 -40.29 10.32
C ALA A 127 11.44 -40.34 10.91
N THR A 128 10.41 -40.04 10.12
CA THR A 128 9.01 -40.00 10.58
C THR A 128 8.25 -41.31 10.36
N ALA A 129 8.87 -42.36 9.80
CA ALA A 129 8.20 -43.61 9.44
C ALA A 129 7.51 -44.34 10.61
N ASN A 130 7.98 -44.13 11.84
CA ASN A 130 7.46 -44.79 13.04
C ASN A 130 6.47 -43.93 13.84
N LEU A 131 6.12 -42.73 13.35
CA LEU A 131 5.19 -41.84 14.04
C LEU A 131 3.75 -42.13 13.58
N PRO A 132 2.79 -42.32 14.51
CA PRO A 132 1.38 -42.44 14.17
C PRO A 132 0.88 -41.14 13.54
N SER A 133 0.18 -41.23 12.42
CA SER A 133 -0.44 -40.08 11.76
C SER A 133 -1.57 -39.52 12.63
N TYR A 134 -1.41 -38.28 13.07
CA TYR A 134 -2.42 -37.53 13.81
C TYR A 134 -2.69 -36.22 13.07
N ASN A 135 -3.97 -35.84 12.89
CA ASN A 135 -4.41 -34.69 12.07
C ASN A 135 -4.04 -34.77 10.58
N MET A 136 -4.42 -35.86 9.89
CA MET A 136 -4.30 -35.93 8.42
C MET A 136 -5.26 -34.99 7.67
N ASP A 137 -6.30 -34.47 8.33
CA ASP A 137 -7.20 -33.47 7.76
C ASP A 137 -6.60 -32.06 7.72
N ARG A 138 -5.44 -31.85 8.36
CA ARG A 138 -4.67 -30.62 8.17
C ARG A 138 -3.87 -30.75 6.87
N ALA A 139 -4.56 -30.75 5.74
CA ALA A 139 -3.92 -30.37 4.49
C ALA A 139 -3.33 -28.99 4.74
N ALA A 140 -2.00 -28.87 4.73
CA ALA A 140 -1.36 -27.57 4.68
C ALA A 140 -1.84 -26.93 3.39
N VAL A 141 -2.91 -26.13 3.46
CA VAL A 141 -3.34 -25.26 2.38
C VAL A 141 -2.17 -24.29 2.24
N GLN A 142 -1.23 -24.63 1.36
CA GLN A 142 -0.30 -23.68 0.80
C GLN A 142 -1.19 -22.68 0.07
N THR A 143 -1.65 -21.66 0.79
CA THR A 143 -2.34 -20.52 0.22
C THR A 143 -1.32 -19.89 -0.72
N ASN A 144 -1.42 -20.24 -2.00
CA ASN A 144 -0.61 -19.62 -3.02
C ASN A 144 -1.00 -18.14 -3.02
N MET A 145 -0.05 -17.22 -3.25
CA MET A 145 -0.36 -15.80 -3.41
C MET A 145 -1.47 -15.55 -4.46
N ARG A 146 -1.61 -16.46 -5.43
CA ARG A 146 -2.72 -16.49 -6.40
C ARG A 146 -4.09 -16.74 -5.75
N ASP A 147 -4.18 -17.55 -4.70
CA ASP A 147 -5.44 -17.85 -4.01
C ASP A 147 -5.98 -16.60 -3.32
N PHE A 148 -5.12 -15.83 -2.62
CA PHE A 148 -5.60 -14.58 -2.00
C PHE A 148 -6.04 -13.56 -3.04
N GLN A 149 -5.35 -13.40 -4.17
CA GLN A 149 -5.79 -12.45 -5.19
C GLN A 149 -7.15 -12.83 -5.78
N THR A 150 -7.36 -14.12 -6.04
CA THR A 150 -8.63 -14.64 -6.59
C THR A 150 -9.76 -14.51 -5.56
N GLU A 151 -9.50 -14.86 -4.30
CA GLU A 151 -10.47 -14.72 -3.22
C GLU A 151 -10.73 -13.26 -2.85
N LEU A 152 -9.72 -12.39 -2.91
CA LEU A 152 -9.87 -10.96 -2.67
C LEU A 152 -10.86 -10.33 -3.64
N ARG A 153 -10.82 -10.72 -4.92
CA ARG A 153 -11.82 -10.28 -5.90
C ARG A 153 -13.24 -10.64 -5.44
N LYS A 154 -13.47 -11.89 -5.03
CA LYS A 154 -14.78 -12.33 -4.52
C LYS A 154 -15.20 -11.58 -3.26
N ILE A 155 -14.26 -11.34 -2.33
CA ILE A 155 -14.50 -10.52 -1.12
C ILE A 155 -14.97 -9.12 -1.55
N LEU A 156 -14.21 -8.45 -2.41
CA LEU A 156 -14.51 -7.08 -2.86
C LEU A 156 -15.87 -7.01 -3.57
N VAL A 157 -16.20 -7.98 -4.43
CA VAL A 157 -17.51 -8.05 -5.10
C VAL A 157 -18.65 -8.07 -4.06
N SER A 158 -18.59 -8.96 -3.06
CA SER A 158 -19.63 -9.02 -2.02
C SER A 158 -19.66 -7.76 -1.16
N LEU A 159 -18.51 -7.20 -0.79
CA LEU A 159 -18.45 -5.99 0.03
C LEU A 159 -18.97 -4.76 -0.70
N ILE A 160 -18.73 -4.64 -2.00
CA ILE A 160 -19.28 -3.57 -2.83
C ILE A 160 -20.81 -3.64 -2.85
N GLU A 161 -21.39 -4.83 -3.01
CA GLU A 161 -22.85 -4.98 -2.97
C GLU A 161 -23.44 -4.55 -1.62
N VAL A 162 -22.76 -4.88 -0.52
CA VAL A 162 -23.18 -4.44 0.82
C VAL A 162 -23.02 -2.93 0.97
N ALA A 163 -21.87 -2.36 0.58
CA ALA A 163 -21.61 -0.93 0.65
C ALA A 163 -22.63 -0.13 -0.16
N GLN A 164 -22.97 -0.59 -1.38
CA GLN A 164 -24.01 0.04 -2.22
C GLN A 164 -25.38 0.02 -1.54
N LYS A 165 -25.77 -1.11 -0.91
CA LYS A 165 -27.02 -1.20 -0.15
C LYS A 165 -27.02 -0.28 1.07
N LEU A 166 -25.91 -0.22 1.81
CA LEU A 166 -25.78 0.65 2.99
C LEU A 166 -25.80 2.13 2.61
N LEU A 167 -25.09 2.50 1.55
CA LEU A 167 -25.07 3.87 1.04
C LEU A 167 -26.43 4.28 0.48
N ALA A 168 -27.17 3.39 -0.17
CA ALA A 168 -28.53 3.68 -0.63
C ALA A 168 -29.53 4.00 0.50
N LEU A 169 -29.21 3.68 1.76
CA LEU A 169 -30.01 4.09 2.93
C LEU A 169 -29.76 5.54 3.34
N ASN A 170 -28.67 6.16 2.88
CA ASN A 170 -28.33 7.54 3.19
C ASN A 170 -28.91 8.48 2.10
N PRO A 171 -29.79 9.44 2.46
CA PRO A 171 -30.38 10.36 1.48
C PRO A 171 -29.35 11.21 0.72
N ASP A 172 -28.17 11.46 1.31
CA ASP A 172 -27.11 12.30 0.73
C ASP A 172 -26.10 11.48 -0.12
N ALA A 173 -26.35 10.19 -0.32
CA ALA A 173 -25.37 9.27 -0.92
C ALA A 173 -24.90 9.67 -2.32
N VAL A 174 -25.77 10.27 -3.13
CA VAL A 174 -25.43 10.72 -4.48
C VAL A 174 -24.42 11.87 -4.45
N GLU A 175 -24.61 12.83 -3.55
CA GLU A 175 -23.70 13.97 -3.40
C GLU A 175 -22.36 13.52 -2.82
N LEU A 176 -22.41 12.64 -1.81
CA LEU A 176 -21.24 12.01 -1.22
C LEU A 176 -20.41 11.23 -2.26
N PHE A 177 -21.08 10.50 -3.16
CA PHE A 177 -20.42 9.74 -4.22
C PHE A 177 -19.84 10.64 -5.31
N LYS A 178 -20.53 11.70 -5.72
CA LYS A 178 -20.00 12.70 -6.66
C LYS A 178 -18.74 13.36 -6.10
N LYS A 179 -18.78 13.75 -4.81
CA LYS A 179 -17.64 14.36 -4.13
C LYS A 179 -16.47 13.37 -4.03
N ALA A 180 -16.75 12.13 -3.64
CA ALA A 180 -15.71 11.11 -3.52
C ALA A 180 -15.07 10.80 -4.89
N ASN A 181 -15.86 10.75 -5.98
CA ASN A 181 -15.30 10.60 -7.32
C ASN A 181 -14.40 11.77 -7.72
N ALA A 182 -14.87 13.00 -7.52
CA ALA A 182 -14.07 14.18 -7.82
C ALA A 182 -12.73 14.18 -7.07
N MET A 183 -12.73 13.76 -5.80
CA MET A 183 -11.49 13.62 -5.03
C MET A 183 -10.54 12.56 -5.60
N LEU A 184 -11.06 11.45 -6.15
CA LEU A 184 -10.21 10.44 -6.77
C LEU A 184 -9.68 10.87 -8.13
N ASP A 185 -10.51 11.55 -8.92
CA ASP A 185 -10.08 12.10 -10.22
C ASP A 185 -8.96 13.14 -10.00
N GLU A 186 -9.09 14.01 -8.99
CA GLU A 186 -8.05 14.98 -8.60
C GLU A 186 -6.76 14.27 -8.10
N ASP A 187 -6.90 13.21 -7.30
CA ASP A 187 -5.77 12.42 -6.80
C ASP A 187 -5.01 11.69 -7.92
N GLU A 188 -5.65 11.32 -9.03
CA GLU A 188 -4.97 10.67 -10.17
C GLU A 188 -4.12 11.66 -10.97
N ASP A 189 -4.60 12.90 -11.14
CA ASP A 189 -3.89 13.93 -11.88
C ASP A 189 -2.63 14.42 -11.16
N GLU A 190 -2.60 14.38 -9.82
CA GLU A 190 -1.47 14.84 -9.00
C GLU A 190 -0.37 13.77 -8.75
N ARG A 191 -0.58 12.51 -9.12
CA ARG A 191 0.31 11.38 -8.77
C ARG A 191 1.42 11.07 -9.76
N VAL A 192 1.91 12.05 -10.53
CA VAL A 192 3.06 11.79 -11.40
C VAL A 192 4.31 11.53 -10.56
N ASP A 193 4.86 10.32 -10.65
CA ASP A 193 6.10 9.93 -9.99
C ASP A 193 7.23 10.86 -10.45
N GLU A 194 7.66 11.75 -9.56
CA GLU A 194 8.71 12.71 -9.87
C GLU A 194 10.01 12.02 -10.32
N ALA A 195 10.28 10.79 -9.90
CA ALA A 195 11.46 10.04 -10.34
C ALA A 195 11.32 9.62 -11.81
N ALA A 196 10.15 9.11 -12.21
CA ALA A 196 9.83 8.75 -13.58
C ALA A 196 9.79 9.99 -14.49
N LEU A 197 9.22 11.10 -14.01
CA LEU A 197 9.17 12.37 -14.70
C LEU A 197 10.57 12.96 -14.90
N ARG A 198 11.42 12.91 -13.87
CA ARG A 198 12.85 13.30 -13.98
C ARG A 198 13.58 12.47 -15.03
N GLN A 199 13.37 11.16 -15.09
CA GLN A 199 14.02 10.31 -16.10
C GLN A 199 13.62 10.70 -17.53
N LEU A 200 12.33 10.93 -17.80
CA LEU A 200 11.87 11.34 -19.13
C LEU A 200 12.37 12.75 -19.50
N THR A 201 12.38 13.67 -18.54
CA THR A 201 12.88 15.04 -18.76
C THR A 201 14.39 15.10 -18.94
N GLU A 202 15.18 14.28 -18.23
CA GLU A 202 16.62 14.12 -18.43
C GLU A 202 16.97 13.54 -19.82
N MET A 203 16.08 12.72 -20.39
CA MET A 203 16.22 12.23 -21.78
C MET A 203 15.85 13.28 -22.84
N GLY A 204 15.33 14.45 -22.44
CA GLY A 204 15.03 15.57 -23.33
C GLY A 204 13.55 15.70 -23.73
N PHE A 205 12.65 14.90 -23.14
CA PHE A 205 11.22 15.06 -23.37
C PHE A 205 10.65 16.24 -22.54
N PRO A 206 9.82 17.13 -23.11
CA PRO A 206 9.19 18.20 -22.36
C PRO A 206 8.32 17.67 -21.21
N GLU A 207 8.35 18.33 -20.06
CA GLU A 207 7.64 17.93 -18.84
C GLU A 207 6.14 17.67 -19.06
N ASN A 208 5.47 18.54 -19.82
CA ASN A 208 4.04 18.36 -20.17
C ASN A 208 3.78 17.06 -20.92
N ARG A 209 4.66 16.70 -21.86
CA ARG A 209 4.52 15.47 -22.65
C ARG A 209 4.86 14.25 -21.80
N ALA A 210 5.91 14.34 -20.99
CA ALA A 210 6.32 13.27 -20.09
C ALA A 210 5.24 12.97 -19.05
N THR A 211 4.63 13.99 -18.46
CA THR A 211 3.50 13.88 -17.51
C THR A 211 2.34 13.14 -18.17
N LYS A 212 1.92 13.58 -19.36
CA LYS A 212 0.83 12.95 -20.13
C LYS A 212 1.15 11.50 -20.49
N ALA A 213 2.37 11.22 -20.93
CA ALA A 213 2.79 9.88 -21.28
C ALA A 213 2.85 8.95 -20.07
N LEU A 214 3.31 9.44 -18.91
CA LEU A 214 3.33 8.68 -17.66
C LEU A 214 1.92 8.37 -17.15
N GLN A 215 1.02 9.34 -17.19
CA GLN A 215 -0.38 9.15 -16.81
C GLN A 215 -1.05 8.10 -17.71
N LEU A 216 -0.84 8.17 -19.03
CA LEU A 216 -1.42 7.22 -19.99
C LEU A 216 -0.82 5.80 -19.90
N ASN A 217 0.42 5.67 -19.41
CA ASN A 217 1.15 4.41 -19.38
C ASN A 217 1.42 3.93 -17.94
N HIS A 218 0.51 4.21 -17.00
CA HIS A 218 0.55 3.69 -15.63
C HIS A 218 1.89 3.93 -14.91
N MET A 219 2.47 5.12 -15.09
CA MET A 219 3.75 5.54 -14.50
C MET A 219 4.97 4.70 -14.92
N SER A 220 4.85 3.93 -16.00
CA SER A 220 5.94 3.10 -16.54
C SER A 220 6.82 3.93 -17.48
N VAL A 221 8.05 4.22 -17.06
CA VAL A 221 9.02 5.01 -17.86
C VAL A 221 9.27 4.41 -19.26
N PRO A 222 9.49 3.08 -19.42
CA PRO A 222 9.73 2.50 -20.74
C PRO A 222 8.53 2.63 -21.69
N GLN A 223 7.31 2.40 -21.18
CA GLN A 223 6.09 2.50 -21.97
C GLN A 223 5.75 3.96 -22.31
N ALA A 224 5.92 4.87 -21.34
CA ALA A 224 5.76 6.30 -21.57
C ALA A 224 6.74 6.83 -22.62
N MET A 225 8.00 6.37 -22.60
CA MET A 225 8.98 6.71 -23.62
C MET A 225 8.58 6.21 -25.01
N GLU A 226 8.13 4.96 -25.13
CA GLU A 226 7.67 4.41 -26.42
C GLU A 226 6.46 5.19 -26.95
N TRP A 227 5.49 5.51 -26.08
CA TRP A 227 4.35 6.35 -26.43
C TRP A 227 4.77 7.74 -26.92
N LEU A 228 5.75 8.37 -26.25
CA LEU A 228 6.30 9.67 -26.66
C LEU A 228 6.99 9.62 -28.03
N ILE A 229 7.62 8.50 -28.37
CA ILE A 229 8.27 8.30 -29.67
C ILE A 229 7.22 8.08 -30.76
N GLU A 230 6.23 7.21 -30.51
CA GLU A 230 5.13 6.93 -31.45
C GLU A 230 4.33 8.19 -31.77
N HIS A 231 4.14 9.06 -30.78
CA HIS A 231 3.36 10.28 -30.92
C HIS A 231 4.24 11.52 -31.19
N ALA A 232 5.56 11.39 -31.39
CA ALA A 232 6.48 12.53 -31.48
C ALA A 232 6.10 13.60 -32.54
N GLU A 233 5.42 13.18 -33.62
CA GLU A 233 4.99 14.02 -34.75
C GLU A 233 3.58 14.62 -34.61
N ASP A 234 2.83 14.33 -33.54
CA ASP A 234 1.45 14.83 -33.37
C ASP A 234 1.43 16.23 -32.71
N PRO A 235 1.05 17.29 -33.44
CA PRO A 235 0.98 18.66 -32.92
C PRO A 235 -0.14 18.86 -31.89
N THR A 236 -1.04 17.88 -31.68
CA THR A 236 -2.08 17.92 -30.65
C THR A 236 -1.62 17.41 -29.29
N ILE A 237 -0.39 16.91 -29.16
CA ILE A 237 0.13 16.46 -27.87
C ILE A 237 0.24 17.60 -26.86
N ASP A 238 0.56 18.79 -27.35
CA ASP A 238 0.72 19.99 -26.54
C ASP A 238 -0.63 20.63 -26.16
N THR A 239 -1.77 20.11 -26.64
CA THR A 239 -3.06 20.54 -26.10
C THR A 239 -3.25 19.95 -24.69
N PRO A 240 -3.48 20.80 -23.67
CA PRO A 240 -3.77 20.33 -22.33
C PRO A 240 -5.03 19.47 -22.35
N LEU A 241 -5.04 18.40 -21.55
CA LEU A 241 -6.23 17.57 -21.35
C LEU A 241 -7.41 18.47 -20.95
N PRO A 242 -8.62 18.22 -21.48
CA PRO A 242 -9.81 19.00 -21.17
C PRO A 242 -10.22 18.72 -19.72
N GLY A 243 -9.75 19.56 -18.78
CA GLY A 243 -10.02 19.41 -17.35
C GLY A 243 -9.41 20.50 -16.45
N GLN A 244 -8.36 21.19 -16.92
CA GLN A 244 -7.59 22.15 -16.10
C GLN A 244 -8.05 23.62 -16.20
N ALA A 245 -9.26 23.88 -16.72
CA ALA A 245 -9.83 25.23 -16.72
C ALA A 245 -10.63 25.46 -15.42
N PRO A 246 -10.37 26.54 -14.65
CA PRO A 246 -11.19 26.87 -13.49
C PRO A 246 -12.62 27.13 -13.97
N PRO A 247 -13.67 26.60 -13.30
CA PRO A 247 -15.04 26.88 -13.69
C PRO A 247 -15.34 28.34 -13.38
N GLU A 248 -15.20 29.21 -14.39
CA GLU A 248 -15.79 30.53 -14.37
C GLU A 248 -17.31 30.39 -14.22
N ALA A 249 -17.82 31.17 -13.27
CA ALA A 249 -19.18 31.15 -12.80
C ALA A 249 -20.20 31.59 -13.87
N GLU A 250 -21.09 30.67 -14.26
CA GLU A 250 -22.47 30.94 -14.68
C GLU A 250 -23.31 29.78 -14.09
N GLY A 251 -24.29 29.93 -13.19
CA GLY A 251 -25.25 31.00 -13.02
C GLY A 251 -26.64 30.47 -13.38
N ALA A 252 -27.32 29.75 -12.46
CA ALA A 252 -28.79 29.58 -12.40
C ALA A 252 -29.16 28.61 -11.26
N THR A 253 -29.38 29.08 -10.03
CA THR A 253 -30.68 29.46 -9.45
C THR A 253 -31.68 28.33 -9.20
N ALA A 254 -31.79 28.00 -7.90
CA ALA A 254 -33.03 28.01 -7.09
C ALA A 254 -34.11 26.95 -7.32
N ALA A 255 -34.32 26.11 -6.28
CA ALA A 255 -35.52 26.04 -5.43
C ALA A 255 -35.53 24.64 -4.76
N ALA A 256 -35.13 24.48 -3.50
CA ALA A 256 -35.85 24.83 -2.27
C ALA A 256 -37.27 24.24 -2.19
N SER A 257 -37.42 23.33 -1.23
CA SER A 257 -38.53 23.22 -0.27
C SER A 257 -39.45 22.00 -0.39
N GLU A 258 -39.48 21.28 0.74
CA GLU A 258 -40.66 20.64 1.37
C GLU A 258 -41.31 19.44 0.68
N ALA A 259 -41.21 18.26 1.31
CA ALA A 259 -42.31 17.79 2.16
C ALA A 259 -41.95 16.45 2.83
N ALA A 260 -42.00 16.48 4.16
CA ALA A 260 -42.06 15.31 5.02
C ALA A 260 -43.44 14.61 4.91
N ALA A 261 -43.46 13.33 5.28
CA ALA A 261 -44.62 12.49 5.58
C ALA A 261 -45.27 11.72 4.40
N GLY A 262 -44.82 10.47 4.21
CA GLY A 262 -45.43 9.49 3.29
C GLY A 262 -44.72 8.13 3.27
N ALA A 263 -44.40 7.60 4.45
CA ALA A 263 -43.52 6.45 4.66
C ALA A 263 -44.12 5.11 4.20
N SER A 264 -43.47 4.46 3.22
CA SER A 264 -42.99 3.05 3.25
C SER A 264 -42.93 2.39 1.87
N ALA A 265 -43.70 2.86 0.87
CA ALA A 265 -43.76 2.21 -0.45
C ALA A 265 -42.92 2.93 -1.52
N THR A 266 -42.87 4.27 -1.48
CA THR A 266 -42.07 5.10 -2.40
C THR A 266 -40.58 5.07 -2.06
N ASP A 267 -40.23 4.80 -0.80
CA ASP A 267 -38.83 4.75 -0.35
C ASP A 267 -38.08 3.52 -0.90
N GLU A 268 -38.78 2.40 -1.13
CA GLU A 268 -38.15 1.20 -1.71
C GLU A 268 -37.84 1.41 -3.20
N GLU A 269 -38.78 1.99 -3.96
CA GLU A 269 -38.55 2.34 -5.37
C GLU A 269 -37.39 3.33 -5.53
N ALA A 270 -37.32 4.36 -4.67
CA ALA A 270 -36.21 5.32 -4.68
C ALA A 270 -34.85 4.68 -4.32
N ARG A 271 -34.82 3.71 -3.40
CA ARG A 271 -33.61 2.94 -3.05
C ARG A 271 -33.17 2.02 -4.19
N ASP A 272 -34.12 1.38 -4.86
CA ASP A 272 -33.84 0.53 -6.02
C ASP A 272 -33.32 1.36 -7.20
N GLU A 273 -33.87 2.55 -7.42
CA GLU A 273 -33.35 3.48 -8.43
C GLU A 273 -31.92 3.95 -8.12
N LEU A 274 -31.63 4.30 -6.86
CA LEU A 274 -30.28 4.68 -6.44
C LEU A 274 -29.29 3.52 -6.57
N THR A 275 -29.67 2.30 -6.17
CA THR A 275 -28.83 1.12 -6.37
C THR A 275 -28.60 0.81 -7.84
N GLU A 276 -29.60 1.00 -8.72
CA GLU A 276 -29.41 0.90 -10.17
C GLU A 276 -28.51 2.01 -10.74
N ILE A 277 -28.55 3.23 -10.18
CA ILE A 277 -27.61 4.30 -10.51
C ILE A 277 -26.20 3.89 -10.10
N PHE A 278 -26.00 3.38 -8.88
CA PHE A 278 -24.70 2.85 -8.42
C PHE A 278 -24.21 1.72 -9.32
N LYS A 279 -25.07 0.79 -9.74
CA LYS A 279 -24.73 -0.27 -10.71
C LYS A 279 -24.35 0.28 -12.08
N LYS A 280 -25.02 1.32 -12.58
CA LYS A 280 -24.68 1.94 -13.88
C LYS A 280 -23.34 2.66 -13.83
N ILE A 281 -23.02 3.30 -12.70
CA ILE A 281 -21.71 3.92 -12.52
C ILE A 281 -20.63 2.83 -12.41
N ARG A 282 -20.90 1.74 -11.69
CA ARG A 282 -20.06 0.53 -11.66
C ARG A 282 -19.79 -0.06 -13.05
N ARG A 283 -20.79 -0.10 -13.94
CA ARG A 283 -20.62 -0.60 -15.33
C ARG A 283 -19.66 0.23 -16.18
N LYS A 284 -19.42 1.50 -15.85
CA LYS A 284 -18.43 2.32 -16.56
C LYS A 284 -16.99 2.00 -16.18
N ARG A 285 -16.77 1.27 -15.08
CA ARG A 285 -15.45 0.87 -14.54
C ARG A 285 -15.21 -0.64 -14.65
N GLU A 286 -15.85 -1.28 -15.62
CA GLU A 286 -15.61 -2.70 -15.91
C GLU A 286 -14.22 -2.87 -16.53
N PHE A 287 -13.52 -3.93 -16.09
CA PHE A 287 -12.18 -4.33 -16.50
C PHE A 287 -11.78 -3.86 -17.92
N ARG A 288 -10.74 -3.01 -17.97
CA ARG A 288 -10.14 -2.56 -19.23
C ARG A 288 -8.97 -3.46 -19.61
N ALA A 289 -9.17 -4.26 -20.66
CA ALA A 289 -8.11 -5.08 -21.23
C ALA A 289 -7.00 -4.21 -21.84
N ASP A 290 -5.74 -4.54 -21.59
CA ASP A 290 -4.61 -3.89 -22.24
C ASP A 290 -4.65 -4.14 -23.76
N ALA A 291 -4.78 -3.07 -24.54
CA ALA A 291 -4.87 -3.14 -25.99
C ALA A 291 -3.66 -3.86 -26.62
N ARG A 292 -2.44 -3.68 -26.08
CA ARG A 292 -1.24 -4.36 -26.60
C ARG A 292 -1.32 -5.87 -26.34
N ALA A 293 -1.69 -6.25 -25.14
CA ALA A 293 -1.88 -7.66 -24.79
C ALA A 293 -3.00 -8.31 -25.61
N VAL A 294 -4.10 -7.59 -25.85
CA VAL A 294 -5.21 -8.06 -26.70
C VAL A 294 -4.73 -8.32 -28.12
N ILE A 295 -4.09 -7.33 -28.76
CA ILE A 295 -3.57 -7.46 -30.12
C ILE A 295 -2.60 -8.63 -30.21
N SER A 296 -1.64 -8.73 -29.30
CA SER A 296 -0.63 -9.78 -29.36
C SER A 296 -1.21 -11.19 -29.16
N LEU A 297 -2.21 -11.36 -28.27
CA LEU A 297 -2.89 -12.65 -28.11
C LEU A 297 -3.79 -12.97 -29.31
N MET A 298 -4.44 -11.98 -29.92
CA MET A 298 -5.18 -12.19 -31.16
C MET A 298 -4.28 -12.58 -32.32
N GLU A 299 -3.07 -12.01 -32.42
CA GLU A 299 -2.06 -12.39 -33.42
C GLU A 299 -1.57 -13.84 -33.25
N MET A 300 -1.64 -14.40 -32.05
CA MET A 300 -1.38 -15.83 -31.79
C MET A 300 -2.53 -16.74 -32.26
N GLY A 301 -3.66 -16.18 -32.66
CA GLY A 301 -4.82 -16.91 -33.18
C GLY A 301 -5.92 -17.18 -32.17
N PHE A 302 -5.90 -16.52 -31.00
CA PHE A 302 -6.98 -16.61 -30.01
C PHE A 302 -8.14 -15.66 -30.36
N ASP A 303 -9.37 -16.08 -30.06
CA ASP A 303 -10.56 -15.25 -30.23
C ASP A 303 -10.55 -14.06 -29.27
N GLU A 304 -10.93 -12.87 -29.73
CA GLU A 304 -10.96 -11.63 -28.94
C GLU A 304 -11.70 -11.79 -27.59
N LYS A 305 -12.81 -12.54 -27.59
CA LYS A 305 -13.57 -12.83 -26.36
C LYS A 305 -12.76 -13.64 -25.35
N GLU A 306 -12.08 -14.69 -25.82
CA GLU A 306 -11.25 -15.53 -24.95
C GLU A 306 -10.05 -14.77 -24.42
N VAL A 307 -9.48 -13.88 -25.24
CA VAL A 307 -8.38 -13.00 -24.87
C VAL A 307 -8.79 -12.02 -23.77
N ILE A 308 -9.95 -11.37 -23.91
CA ILE A 308 -10.48 -10.46 -22.88
C ILE A 308 -10.72 -11.23 -21.57
N ASP A 309 -11.30 -12.42 -21.65
CA ASP A 309 -11.54 -13.28 -20.50
C ASP A 309 -10.22 -13.70 -19.81
N ALA A 310 -9.21 -14.09 -20.59
CA ALA A 310 -7.91 -14.48 -20.08
C ALA A 310 -7.17 -13.31 -19.42
N LEU A 311 -7.24 -12.12 -20.01
CA LEU A 311 -6.66 -10.91 -19.44
C LEU A 311 -7.41 -10.48 -18.18
N ARG A 312 -8.73 -10.68 -18.13
CA ARG A 312 -9.55 -10.40 -16.94
C ARG A 312 -9.16 -11.29 -15.77
N VAL A 313 -9.02 -12.59 -16.02
CA VAL A 313 -8.61 -13.56 -14.99
C VAL A 313 -7.20 -13.30 -14.48
N ASN A 314 -6.30 -12.88 -15.37
CA ASN A 314 -4.87 -12.72 -15.07
C ASN A 314 -4.43 -11.26 -14.88
N ASN A 315 -5.36 -10.31 -14.66
CA ASN A 315 -5.08 -8.88 -14.43
C ASN A 315 -4.12 -8.28 -15.48
N ASN A 316 -4.46 -8.39 -16.77
CA ASN A 316 -3.65 -7.89 -17.89
C ASN A 316 -2.22 -8.47 -18.00
N GLN A 317 -1.88 -9.54 -17.28
CA GLN A 317 -0.61 -10.24 -17.45
C GLN A 317 -0.65 -11.10 -18.72
N GLN A 318 -0.10 -10.58 -19.82
CA GLN A 318 -0.09 -11.26 -21.12
C GLN A 318 0.43 -12.71 -21.05
N ASN A 319 1.53 -12.96 -20.33
CA ASN A 319 2.12 -14.29 -20.21
C ASN A 319 1.18 -15.28 -19.48
N ALA A 320 0.59 -14.86 -18.37
CA ALA A 320 -0.34 -15.68 -17.61
C ALA A 320 -1.67 -15.88 -18.35
N ALA A 321 -2.13 -14.86 -19.09
CA ALA A 321 -3.27 -14.96 -19.98
C ALA A 321 -3.02 -15.97 -21.11
N CYS A 322 -1.82 -15.98 -21.70
CA CYS A 322 -1.41 -16.98 -22.68
C CYS A 322 -1.40 -18.41 -22.07
N GLU A 323 -0.81 -18.58 -20.89
CA GLU A 323 -0.85 -19.87 -20.18
C GLU A 323 -2.27 -20.33 -19.85
N TRP A 324 -3.14 -19.39 -19.47
CA TRP A 324 -4.55 -19.66 -19.17
C TRP A 324 -5.33 -20.09 -20.42
N LEU A 325 -5.08 -19.43 -21.55
CA LEU A 325 -5.69 -19.76 -22.86
C LEU A 325 -5.25 -21.13 -23.38
N LEU A 326 -3.99 -21.49 -23.12
CA LEU A 326 -3.40 -22.79 -23.49
C LEU A 326 -3.69 -23.92 -22.49
N GLY A 327 -4.19 -23.59 -21.29
CA GLY A 327 -4.42 -24.52 -20.20
C GLY A 327 -5.89 -24.93 -20.02
N ASP A 328 -6.23 -25.31 -18.79
CA ASP A 328 -7.57 -25.78 -18.41
C ASP A 328 -8.62 -24.66 -18.25
N ARG A 329 -8.25 -23.39 -18.53
CA ARG A 329 -9.11 -22.20 -18.39
C ARG A 329 -9.75 -22.06 -17.00
N LYS A 330 -8.99 -22.36 -15.95
CA LYS A 330 -9.40 -22.23 -14.54
C LYS A 330 -8.54 -21.20 -13.81
N PRO A 331 -9.14 -20.31 -13.00
CA PRO A 331 -10.58 -20.14 -12.72
C PRO A 331 -11.34 -19.55 -13.92
N SER A 332 -12.66 -19.79 -13.97
CA SER A 332 -13.51 -19.23 -15.04
C SER A 332 -13.81 -17.75 -14.75
N PRO A 333 -13.92 -16.88 -15.77
CA PRO A 333 -14.23 -15.46 -15.56
C PRO A 333 -15.57 -15.26 -14.82
N GLU A 334 -16.55 -16.13 -15.08
CA GLU A 334 -17.86 -16.08 -14.41
C GLU A 334 -17.78 -16.40 -12.90
N GLU A 335 -16.80 -17.18 -12.46
CA GLU A 335 -16.56 -17.43 -11.03
C GLU A 335 -15.98 -16.21 -10.31
N LEU A 336 -15.31 -15.32 -11.05
CA LEU A 336 -14.70 -14.11 -10.51
C LEU A 336 -15.73 -13.00 -10.26
N ASP A 337 -16.83 -13.00 -11.02
CA ASP A 337 -17.94 -12.06 -10.85
C ASP A 337 -18.91 -12.49 -9.73
N LYS A 338 -18.79 -13.74 -9.26
CA LYS A 338 -19.55 -14.23 -8.11
C LYS A 338 -18.82 -13.89 -6.83
N GLY A 339 -19.46 -13.08 -5.99
CA GLY A 339 -18.99 -12.80 -4.64
C GLY A 339 -18.92 -14.06 -3.75
N ILE A 340 -18.40 -13.88 -2.54
CA ILE A 340 -18.46 -14.89 -1.48
C ILE A 340 -19.91 -15.12 -1.06
N ASP A 341 -20.22 -16.38 -0.76
CA ASP A 341 -21.47 -16.81 -0.16
C ASP A 341 -21.78 -16.01 1.13
N PRO A 342 -22.95 -15.33 1.23
CA PRO A 342 -23.32 -14.55 2.41
C PRO A 342 -23.32 -15.34 3.72
N ASP A 343 -23.53 -16.67 3.67
CA ASP A 343 -23.53 -17.54 4.85
C ASP A 343 -22.12 -18.05 5.22
N SER A 344 -21.09 -17.68 4.45
CA SER A 344 -19.72 -18.08 4.71
C SER A 344 -19.20 -17.49 6.04
N PRO A 345 -18.48 -18.27 6.87
CA PRO A 345 -17.88 -17.77 8.11
C PRO A 345 -16.87 -16.64 7.84
N LEU A 346 -16.25 -16.62 6.66
CA LEU A 346 -15.37 -15.53 6.23
C LEU A 346 -16.15 -14.24 6.02
N PHE A 347 -17.28 -14.30 5.31
CA PHE A 347 -18.09 -13.12 5.05
C PHE A 347 -18.71 -12.56 6.33
N GLN A 348 -19.23 -13.44 7.19
CA GLN A 348 -19.77 -13.06 8.50
C GLN A 348 -18.70 -12.42 9.39
N ALA A 349 -17.50 -13.01 9.48
CA ALA A 349 -16.42 -12.44 10.28
C ALA A 349 -15.94 -11.07 9.76
N ILE A 350 -15.97 -10.86 8.43
CA ILE A 350 -15.66 -9.56 7.84
C ILE A 350 -16.74 -8.54 8.18
N LEU A 351 -18.02 -8.89 8.04
CA LEU A 351 -19.13 -7.98 8.34
C LEU A 351 -19.32 -7.71 9.83
N ASP A 352 -18.95 -8.63 10.72
CA ASP A 352 -18.98 -8.42 12.17
C ASP A 352 -17.89 -7.45 12.66
N ASN A 353 -16.90 -7.14 11.81
CA ASN A 353 -15.82 -6.24 12.19
C ASN A 353 -16.28 -4.76 12.14
N PRO A 354 -16.21 -4.02 13.25
CA PRO A 354 -16.72 -2.64 13.31
C PRO A 354 -15.95 -1.67 12.41
N VAL A 355 -14.65 -1.90 12.19
CA VAL A 355 -13.84 -1.05 11.29
C VAL A 355 -14.29 -1.24 9.85
N VAL A 356 -14.61 -2.48 9.46
CA VAL A 356 -15.12 -2.78 8.13
C VAL A 356 -16.51 -2.17 7.95
N GLN A 357 -17.42 -2.33 8.92
CA GLN A 357 -18.76 -1.73 8.85
C GLN A 357 -18.71 -0.21 8.67
N LEU A 358 -17.86 0.48 9.45
CA LEU A 358 -17.66 1.92 9.30
C LEU A 358 -17.10 2.27 7.91
N GLY A 359 -16.13 1.49 7.42
CA GLY A 359 -15.59 1.64 6.07
C GLY A 359 -16.64 1.50 4.97
N LEU A 360 -17.54 0.53 5.06
CA LEU A 360 -18.59 0.30 4.05
C LEU A 360 -19.62 1.43 3.98
N THR A 361 -19.69 2.29 4.99
CA THR A 361 -20.54 3.51 4.97
C THR A 361 -19.84 4.72 4.35
N ASN A 362 -18.53 4.64 4.06
CA ASN A 362 -17.77 5.70 3.43
C ASN A 362 -17.79 5.53 1.89
N PRO A 363 -18.26 6.53 1.12
CA PRO A 363 -18.24 6.47 -0.35
C PRO A 363 -16.82 6.29 -0.92
N LYS A 364 -15.79 6.85 -0.28
CA LYS A 364 -14.39 6.72 -0.73
C LYS A 364 -13.93 5.26 -0.66
N THR A 365 -14.33 4.52 0.37
CA THR A 365 -14.00 3.10 0.50
C THR A 365 -14.71 2.25 -0.56
N LEU A 366 -15.96 2.56 -0.91
CA LEU A 366 -16.64 1.91 -2.04
C LEU A 366 -15.87 2.12 -3.35
N LEU A 367 -15.49 3.37 -3.65
CA LEU A 367 -14.73 3.69 -4.85
C LEU A 367 -13.37 3.01 -4.87
N ALA A 368 -12.70 2.92 -3.73
CA ALA A 368 -11.44 2.20 -3.58
C ALA A 368 -11.60 0.70 -3.87
N PHE A 369 -12.68 0.09 -3.40
CA PHE A 369 -12.96 -1.32 -3.70
C PHE A 369 -13.27 -1.54 -5.18
N GLU A 370 -13.98 -0.62 -5.81
CA GLU A 370 -14.23 -0.65 -7.26
C GLU A 370 -12.91 -0.51 -8.04
N ASP A 371 -12.04 0.44 -7.66
CA ASP A 371 -10.73 0.62 -8.29
C ASP A 371 -9.83 -0.61 -8.10
N MET A 372 -9.82 -1.21 -6.90
CA MET A 372 -9.11 -2.47 -6.64
C MET A 372 -9.66 -3.67 -7.43
N LEU A 373 -10.95 -3.68 -7.77
CA LEU A 373 -11.54 -4.69 -8.66
C LEU A 373 -11.11 -4.49 -10.11
N GLU A 374 -10.93 -3.24 -10.53
CA GLU A 374 -10.52 -2.89 -11.89
C GLU A 374 -9.03 -3.20 -12.09
N ASN A 375 -8.19 -2.80 -11.13
CA ASN A 375 -6.77 -3.11 -11.12
C ASN A 375 -6.27 -3.52 -9.71
N PRO A 376 -6.01 -4.82 -9.48
CA PRO A 376 -5.51 -5.28 -8.18
C PRO A 376 -4.14 -4.71 -7.79
N LEU A 377 -3.38 -4.11 -8.70
CA LEU A 377 -2.13 -3.40 -8.37
C LEU A 377 -2.38 -2.15 -7.52
N ASN A 378 -3.53 -1.50 -7.71
CA ASN A 378 -3.93 -0.31 -6.95
C ASN A 378 -4.20 -0.64 -5.47
N SER A 379 -4.37 -1.92 -5.12
CA SER A 379 -4.50 -2.37 -3.72
C SER A 379 -3.38 -1.85 -2.82
N THR A 380 -2.16 -1.72 -3.36
CA THR A 380 -0.99 -1.20 -2.62
C THR A 380 -1.13 0.28 -2.27
N GLN A 381 -1.70 1.07 -3.17
CA GLN A 381 -2.01 2.48 -2.97
C GLN A 381 -3.09 2.65 -1.88
N TRP A 382 -4.16 1.88 -1.96
CA TRP A 382 -5.26 1.95 -0.99
C TRP A 382 -4.90 1.41 0.39
N MET A 383 -3.93 0.51 0.48
CA MET A 383 -3.39 0.04 1.77
C MET A 383 -2.74 1.17 2.58
N ASN A 384 -2.19 2.17 1.90
CA ASN A 384 -1.56 3.34 2.53
C ASN A 384 -2.54 4.51 2.74
N ASP A 385 -3.78 4.41 2.24
CA ASP A 385 -4.78 5.45 2.41
C ASP A 385 -5.24 5.52 3.89
N PRO A 386 -5.35 6.72 4.50
CA PRO A 386 -5.74 6.85 5.90
C PRO A 386 -7.14 6.30 6.24
N GLU A 387 -8.08 6.31 5.28
CA GLU A 387 -9.46 5.90 5.50
C GLU A 387 -9.69 4.45 5.05
N THR A 388 -9.22 4.09 3.85
CA THR A 388 -9.41 2.75 3.27
C THR A 388 -8.38 1.73 3.78
N GLY A 389 -7.16 2.16 4.07
CA GLY A 389 -6.06 1.28 4.50
C GLY A 389 -6.38 0.45 5.75
N PRO A 390 -6.91 1.05 6.84
CA PRO A 390 -7.35 0.30 8.02
C PRO A 390 -8.39 -0.78 7.71
N VAL A 391 -9.34 -0.51 6.82
CA VAL A 391 -10.39 -1.45 6.41
C VAL A 391 -9.76 -2.66 5.70
N MET A 392 -8.90 -2.39 4.72
CA MET A 392 -8.20 -3.41 3.95
C MET A 392 -7.29 -4.29 4.81
N LEU A 393 -6.58 -3.70 5.77
CA LEU A 393 -5.75 -4.44 6.73
C LEU A 393 -6.58 -5.41 7.58
N GLN A 394 -7.77 -4.99 8.02
CA GLN A 394 -8.65 -5.88 8.80
C GLN A 394 -9.20 -7.02 7.95
N ILE A 395 -9.62 -6.74 6.71
CA ILE A 395 -10.07 -7.79 5.76
C ILE A 395 -8.96 -8.82 5.55
N SER A 396 -7.73 -8.36 5.27
CA SER A 396 -6.58 -9.25 5.08
C SER A 396 -6.27 -10.06 6.35
N ARG A 397 -6.34 -9.45 7.54
CA ARG A 397 -6.13 -10.14 8.81
C ARG A 397 -7.19 -11.22 9.07
N ILE A 398 -8.45 -10.92 8.82
CA ILE A 398 -9.57 -11.87 9.01
C ILE A 398 -9.41 -13.05 8.05
N PHE A 399 -9.15 -12.77 6.77
CA PHE A 399 -8.88 -13.80 5.77
C PHE A 399 -7.71 -14.71 6.15
N GLN A 400 -6.58 -14.12 6.56
CA GLN A 400 -5.40 -14.89 7.00
C GLN A 400 -5.67 -15.71 8.26
N THR A 401 -6.51 -15.21 9.17
CA THR A 401 -6.83 -15.91 10.42
C THR A 401 -7.70 -17.13 10.14
N LEU A 402 -8.74 -16.97 9.33
CA LEU A 402 -9.68 -18.04 9.01
C LEU A 402 -9.10 -19.12 8.09
N ASN A 403 -8.18 -18.77 7.18
CA ASN A 403 -7.49 -19.76 6.35
C ASN A 403 -6.36 -20.50 7.08
N ARG A 404 -6.00 -20.10 8.31
CA ARG A 404 -5.02 -20.81 9.14
C ARG A 404 -5.64 -21.86 10.06
N THR A 405 -6.92 -21.70 10.38
CA THR A 405 -7.78 -22.68 11.04
C THR A 405 -8.27 -23.71 10.03
#